data_AF-W9YV70-F1
#
_entry.id   AF-W9YV70-F1
#
_cell.length_a   1.000
_cell.length_b   1.000
_cell.length_c   1.000
_cell.angle_alpha   90.00
_cell.angle_beta   90.00
_cell.angle_gamma   90.00
#
_symmetry.space_group_name_H-M   'P 1'
#
loop_
_entity.id
_entity.type
_entity.pdbx_description
1 polymer ?
#
loop_
_entity_poly.entity_id
_entity_poly.type
_entity_poly.pdbx_seq_one_letter_code
_entity_poly.pdbx_strand_id
1 'polypeptide(L)'
;MISDKSLAVIGFLIDIAGRHDSTDRLISSALRNVGDIPNAGDITTTGALDFRGLQSHLSRSDAFTYDGSLTTPPCAEGISFNVVASPLFVDVATFRAVKSVIKFNSRYTQNAPGQINLVDNARNVLNGAF
;
A
#
# COMPACT_ATOMS: atom_id res chain seq x y z
N MET A 1 5.61 18.75 -26.65
CA MET A 1 6.41 18.08 -25.60
C MET A 1 5.48 17.80 -24.43
N ILE A 2 5.02 16.55 -24.29
CA ILE A 2 4.24 16.13 -23.12
C ILE A 2 5.28 15.94 -22.01
N SER A 3 5.14 16.67 -20.91
CA SER A 3 5.98 16.47 -19.72
C SER A 3 5.79 15.03 -19.27
N ASP A 4 6.86 14.23 -19.36
CA ASP A 4 6.87 12.85 -18.89
C ASP A 4 6.68 12.89 -17.37
N LYS A 5 5.46 12.62 -16.91
CA LYS A 5 5.13 12.67 -15.48
C LYS A 5 5.64 11.39 -14.84
N SER A 6 6.88 11.41 -14.34
CA SER A 6 7.41 10.34 -13.50
C SER A 6 6.56 10.22 -12.23
N LEU A 7 5.98 9.04 -12.00
CA LEU A 7 5.21 8.74 -10.79
C LEU A 7 6.10 8.01 -9.77
N ALA A 8 5.92 8.36 -8.49
CA ALA A 8 6.56 7.69 -7.38
C ALA A 8 5.52 7.31 -6.32
N VAL A 9 5.76 6.17 -5.67
CA VAL A 9 4.95 5.65 -4.57
C VAL A 9 5.82 5.56 -3.33
N ILE A 10 5.33 6.11 -2.22
CA ILE A 10 5.90 5.88 -0.88
C ILE A 10 4.96 4.93 -0.14
N GLY A 11 5.42 3.71 0.09
CA GLY A 11 4.68 2.67 0.79
C GLY A 11 5.10 2.56 2.25
N PHE A 12 4.13 2.49 3.15
CA PHE A 12 4.36 2.17 4.56
C PHE A 12 3.72 0.83 4.87
N LEU A 13 4.47 -0.06 5.51
CA LEU A 13 3.92 -1.29 6.07
C LEU A 13 3.13 -0.96 7.33
N ILE A 14 2.00 -1.64 7.55
CA ILE A 14 1.18 -1.49 8.76
C ILE A 14 1.24 -2.80 9.55
N ASP A 15 1.49 -2.69 10.85
CA ASP A 15 1.39 -3.81 11.79
C ASP A 15 0.42 -3.49 12.93
N ILE A 16 -0.05 -4.53 13.62
CA ILE A 16 -0.91 -4.39 14.79
C ILE A 16 -0.02 -4.09 16.00
N ALA A 17 -0.33 -3.00 16.71
CA ALA A 17 0.42 -2.56 17.87
C ALA A 17 0.46 -3.65 18.97
N GLY A 18 1.65 -4.04 19.39
CA GLY A 18 1.89 -4.83 20.58
C GLY A 18 1.89 -3.98 21.85
N ARG A 19 2.28 -4.59 22.98
CA ARG A 19 2.28 -3.94 24.31
C ARG A 19 3.21 -2.72 24.39
N HIS A 20 4.26 -2.68 23.57
CA HIS A 20 5.29 -1.64 23.62
C HIS A 20 5.22 -0.68 22.42
N ASP A 21 4.28 -0.90 21.51
CA ASP A 21 4.13 -0.09 20.31
C ASP A 21 3.11 1.03 20.54
N SER A 22 3.35 2.17 19.91
CA SER A 22 2.42 3.30 19.91
C SER A 22 1.74 3.39 18.56
N THR A 23 0.43 3.58 18.55
CA THR A 23 -0.33 3.74 17.31
C THR A 23 0.01 5.06 16.62
N ASP A 24 0.05 5.04 15.29
CA ASP A 24 0.34 6.24 14.51
C ASP A 24 -0.87 7.19 14.50
N ARG A 25 -0.62 8.44 14.94
CA ARG A 25 -1.68 9.45 15.11
C ARG A 25 -2.31 9.87 13.79
N LEU A 26 -1.54 9.94 12.70
CA LEU A 26 -2.04 10.32 11.39
C LEU A 26 -2.98 9.24 10.88
N ILE A 27 -2.55 7.97 10.93
CA ILE A 27 -3.36 6.82 10.50
C ILE A 27 -4.62 6.69 11.36
N SER A 28 -4.51 6.79 12.68
CA SER A 28 -5.68 6.77 13.58
C SER A 28 -6.65 7.92 13.28
N SER A 29 -6.17 9.11 12.93
CA SER A 29 -7.02 10.25 12.60
C SER A 29 -7.69 10.12 11.23
N ALA A 30 -6.97 9.57 10.24
CA ALA A 30 -7.48 9.33 8.90
C ALA A 30 -8.55 8.23 8.87
N LEU A 31 -8.40 7.19 9.69
CA LEU A 31 -9.26 6.00 9.68
C LEU A 31 -10.34 6.00 10.77
N ARG A 32 -10.40 7.05 11.61
CA ARG A 32 -11.35 7.16 12.73
C ARG A 32 -12.79 6.88 12.36
N ASN A 33 -13.21 7.37 11.18
CA ASN A 33 -14.60 7.33 10.71
C ASN A 33 -14.82 6.26 9.63
N VAL A 34 -13.89 5.30 9.47
CA VAL A 34 -14.01 4.26 8.42
C VAL A 34 -15.29 3.42 8.60
N GLY A 35 -15.78 3.28 9.83
CA GLY A 35 -17.05 2.59 10.11
C GLY A 35 -18.29 3.30 9.56
N ASP A 36 -18.20 4.60 9.26
CA ASP A 36 -19.32 5.41 8.76
C ASP A 36 -19.50 5.30 7.24
N ILE A 37 -18.56 4.62 6.55
CA ILE A 37 -18.56 4.42 5.10
C ILE A 37 -18.59 2.93 4.72
N PRO A 38 -19.59 2.16 5.16
CA PRO A 38 -19.60 0.70 4.98
C PRO A 38 -19.79 0.27 3.52
N ASN A 39 -20.30 1.13 2.65
CA ASN A 39 -20.60 0.80 1.26
C ASN A 39 -19.68 1.51 0.27
N ALA A 40 -19.51 0.89 -0.90
CA ALA A 40 -18.75 1.50 -1.98
C ALA A 40 -19.44 2.79 -2.46
N GLY A 41 -18.68 3.89 -2.49
CA GLY A 41 -19.19 5.21 -2.87
C GLY A 41 -19.57 6.09 -1.69
N ASP A 42 -19.64 5.55 -0.47
CA ASP A 42 -19.84 6.35 0.73
C ASP A 42 -18.63 7.28 0.98
N ILE A 43 -18.89 8.46 1.53
CA ILE A 43 -17.88 9.49 1.82
C ILE A 43 -18.08 9.99 3.23
N THR A 44 -16.97 10.20 3.95
CA THR A 44 -16.92 10.86 5.25
C THR A 44 -15.73 11.82 5.32
N THR A 45 -15.63 12.57 6.41
CA THR A 45 -14.51 13.48 6.67
C THR A 45 -13.56 12.84 7.68
N THR A 46 -12.26 13.05 7.53
CA THR A 46 -11.27 12.59 8.51
C THR A 46 -11.20 13.53 9.73
N GLY A 47 -10.47 13.13 10.77
CA GLY A 47 -9.98 14.10 11.75
C GLY A 47 -8.89 15.02 11.17
N ALA A 48 -8.35 15.92 11.99
CA ALA A 48 -7.18 16.71 11.64
C ALA A 48 -5.98 15.78 11.31
N LEU A 49 -5.30 16.06 10.19
CA LEU A 49 -4.19 15.25 9.69
C LEU A 49 -2.87 15.97 10.00
N ASP A 50 -2.05 15.37 10.87
CA ASP A 50 -0.72 15.88 11.24
C ASP A 50 0.37 14.94 10.73
N PHE A 51 1.07 15.39 9.69
CA PHE A 51 2.09 14.59 9.01
C PHE A 51 3.47 14.66 9.67
N ARG A 52 3.68 15.49 10.70
CA ARG A 52 5.00 15.66 11.32
C ARG A 52 5.56 14.35 11.86
N GLY A 53 4.71 13.53 12.49
CA GLY A 53 5.07 12.20 12.97
C GLY A 53 5.54 11.28 11.84
N LEU A 54 4.76 11.21 10.75
CA LEU A 54 5.09 10.40 9.57
C LEU A 54 6.38 10.86 8.88
N GLN A 55 6.59 12.17 8.73
CA GLN A 55 7.83 12.75 8.18
C GLN A 55 9.05 12.37 9.03
N SER A 56 8.89 12.48 10.35
CA SER A 56 9.91 12.11 11.33
C SER A 56 10.23 10.61 11.26
N HIS A 57 9.21 9.75 11.13
CA HIS A 57 9.36 8.31 10.94
C HIS A 57 10.13 7.98 9.65
N LEU A 58 9.70 8.59 8.53
CA LEU A 58 10.34 8.42 7.22
C LEU A 58 11.82 8.82 7.26
N SER A 59 12.17 9.95 7.89
CA SER A 59 13.55 10.45 7.97
C SER A 59 14.51 9.55 8.77
N ARG A 60 13.98 8.64 9.58
CA ARG A 60 14.76 7.71 10.42
C ARG A 60 14.69 6.26 9.94
N SER A 61 13.98 6.00 8.85
CA SER A 61 13.75 4.65 8.35
C SER A 61 14.51 4.44 7.05
N ASP A 62 15.05 3.25 6.88
CA ASP A 62 15.51 2.81 5.56
C ASP A 62 14.30 2.56 4.64
N ALA A 63 14.54 2.62 3.32
CA ALA A 63 13.54 2.31 2.31
C ALA A 63 14.10 1.34 1.27
N PHE A 64 13.30 0.35 0.89
CA PHE A 64 13.57 -0.50 -0.26
C PHE A 64 13.04 0.16 -1.52
N THR A 65 13.90 0.36 -2.50
CA THR A 65 13.56 1.05 -3.75
C THR A 65 13.61 0.13 -4.94
N TYR A 66 12.60 0.18 -5.80
CA TYR A 66 12.61 -0.54 -7.08
C TYR A 66 11.69 0.14 -8.11
N ASP A 67 11.97 -0.08 -9.38
CA ASP A 67 11.09 0.33 -10.47
C ASP A 67 10.04 -0.76 -10.71
N GLY A 68 8.77 -0.36 -10.68
CA GLY A 68 7.63 -1.25 -10.78
C GLY A 68 6.50 -0.67 -11.60
N SER A 69 5.28 -1.08 -11.27
CA SER A 69 4.06 -0.68 -11.96
C SER A 69 2.91 -0.40 -11.01
N LEU A 70 1.86 0.24 -11.52
CA LEU A 70 0.61 0.38 -10.76
C LEU A 70 0.09 -1.00 -10.36
N THR A 71 -0.32 -1.14 -9.10
CA THR A 71 -0.90 -2.40 -8.58
C THR A 71 -2.38 -2.55 -8.94
N THR A 72 -2.93 -1.59 -9.68
CA THR A 72 -4.30 -1.55 -10.20
C THR A 72 -4.27 -1.33 -11.72
N PRO A 73 -5.29 -1.78 -12.47
CA PRO A 73 -5.41 -1.51 -13.89
C PRO A 73 -5.29 0.00 -14.20
N PRO A 74 -4.57 0.40 -15.27
CA PRO A 74 -4.03 -0.42 -16.35
C PRO A 74 -2.62 -1.00 -16.08
N CYS A 75 -2.17 -1.05 -14.82
CA CYS A 75 -0.87 -1.63 -14.43
C CYS A 75 0.34 -0.95 -15.12
N ALA A 76 0.28 0.37 -15.34
CA ALA A 76 1.33 1.11 -16.03
C ALA A 76 2.68 0.99 -15.31
N GLU A 77 3.74 0.70 -16.06
CA GLU A 77 5.12 0.57 -15.58
C GLU A 77 5.82 1.93 -15.43
N GLY A 78 7.07 1.91 -14.94
CA GLY A 78 7.87 3.12 -14.73
C GLY A 78 7.54 3.86 -13.43
N ILE A 79 6.98 3.14 -12.45
CA ILE A 79 6.67 3.70 -11.13
C ILE A 79 7.83 3.46 -10.19
N SER A 80 8.41 4.52 -9.63
CA SER A 80 9.45 4.39 -8.59
C SER A 80 8.80 4.05 -7.24
N PHE A 81 8.93 2.81 -6.78
CA PHE A 81 8.46 2.38 -5.47
C PHE A 81 9.52 2.62 -4.41
N ASN A 82 9.10 3.20 -3.28
CA ASN A 82 9.91 3.47 -2.10
C ASN A 82 9.16 2.87 -0.89
N VAL A 83 9.51 1.66 -0.48
CA VAL A 83 8.82 0.95 0.61
C VAL A 83 9.61 1.13 1.91
N VAL A 84 9.03 1.85 2.86
CA VAL A 84 9.63 2.14 4.17
C VAL A 84 9.73 0.85 4.98
N ALA A 85 10.94 0.53 5.42
CA ALA A 85 11.25 -0.75 6.07
C ALA A 85 10.61 -0.89 7.46
N SER A 86 10.54 0.22 8.22
CA SER A 86 9.94 0.22 9.55
C SER A 86 8.41 0.40 9.47
N PRO A 87 7.62 -0.52 10.06
CA PRO A 87 6.16 -0.43 10.00
C PRO A 87 5.62 0.73 10.84
N LEU A 88 4.43 1.20 10.48
CA LEU A 88 3.57 1.99 11.36
C LEU A 88 2.62 1.05 12.09
N PHE A 89 2.21 1.42 13.30
CA PHE A 89 1.35 0.59 14.11
C PHE A 89 -0.07 1.13 14.20
N VAL A 90 -1.05 0.23 14.18
CA VAL A 90 -2.47 0.52 14.43
C VAL A 90 -3.01 -0.41 15.50
N ASP A 91 -4.06 0.01 16.21
CA ASP A 91 -4.74 -0.88 17.14
C ASP A 91 -5.62 -1.91 16.39
N VAL A 92 -5.97 -2.99 17.10
CA VAL A 92 -6.80 -4.09 16.57
C VAL A 92 -8.18 -3.60 16.11
N ALA A 93 -8.76 -2.60 16.77
CA ALA A 93 -10.09 -2.08 16.44
C ALA A 93 -10.06 -1.37 15.08
N THR A 94 -9.07 -0.51 14.87
CA THR A 94 -8.79 0.19 13.60
C THR A 94 -8.54 -0.81 12.49
N PHE A 95 -7.66 -1.79 12.71
CA PHE A 95 -7.38 -2.84 11.72
C PHE A 95 -8.66 -3.59 11.30
N ARG A 96 -9.50 -3.99 12.26
CA ARG A 96 -10.75 -4.70 11.99
C ARG A 96 -11.76 -3.84 11.24
N ALA A 97 -11.92 -2.57 11.63
CA ALA A 97 -12.84 -1.64 10.99
C ALA A 97 -12.45 -1.38 9.52
N VAL A 98 -11.16 -1.20 9.25
CA VAL A 98 -10.65 -1.07 7.88
C VAL A 98 -10.87 -2.36 7.10
N LYS A 99 -10.56 -3.52 7.69
CA LYS A 99 -10.74 -4.82 7.05
C LYS A 99 -12.21 -5.11 6.73
N SER A 100 -13.17 -4.69 7.55
CA SER A 100 -14.60 -4.88 7.27
C SER A 100 -15.08 -4.09 6.06
N VAL A 101 -14.48 -2.94 5.78
CA VAL A 101 -14.84 -2.09 4.64
C VAL A 101 -14.07 -2.49 3.38
N ILE A 102 -12.73 -2.56 3.46
CA ILE A 102 -11.86 -2.84 2.31
C ILE A 102 -11.90 -4.31 1.88
N LYS A 103 -12.17 -5.22 2.82
CA LYS A 103 -12.13 -6.69 2.63
C LYS A 103 -10.72 -7.18 2.23
N PHE A 104 -10.54 -7.57 0.97
CA PHE A 104 -9.27 -8.01 0.40
C PHE A 104 -9.10 -7.33 -0.95
N ASN A 105 -8.05 -6.51 -1.09
CA ASN A 105 -7.81 -5.66 -2.25
C ASN A 105 -6.35 -5.65 -2.70
N SER A 106 -5.55 -6.62 -2.26
CA SER A 106 -4.14 -6.75 -2.66
C SER A 106 -3.99 -7.69 -3.85
N ARG A 107 -3.25 -7.25 -4.87
CA ARG A 107 -2.81 -8.09 -6.00
C ARG A 107 -1.78 -9.12 -5.51
N TYR A 108 -1.77 -10.31 -6.11
CA TYR A 108 -0.71 -11.30 -5.86
C TYR A 108 0.66 -10.76 -6.28
N THR A 109 1.74 -11.25 -5.65
CA THR A 109 3.11 -10.83 -5.97
C THR A 109 3.48 -11.23 -7.40
N GLN A 110 4.20 -10.36 -8.10
CA GLN A 110 4.64 -10.62 -9.47
C GLN A 110 5.97 -11.38 -9.49
N ASN A 111 6.47 -11.69 -10.69
CA ASN A 111 7.77 -12.33 -10.85
C ASN A 111 8.90 -11.41 -10.37
N ALA A 112 10.13 -11.93 -10.35
CA ALA A 112 11.30 -11.09 -10.13
C ALA A 112 11.35 -9.95 -11.18
N PRO A 113 11.81 -8.74 -10.81
CA PRO A 113 11.89 -7.61 -11.73
C PRO A 113 12.64 -7.97 -13.03
N GLY A 114 12.09 -7.51 -14.17
CA GLY A 114 12.63 -7.79 -15.51
C GLY A 114 12.32 -9.19 -16.06
N GLN A 115 11.72 -10.09 -15.27
CA GLN A 115 11.29 -11.39 -15.75
C GLN A 115 9.90 -11.32 -16.39
N ILE A 116 9.60 -12.33 -17.22
CA ILE A 116 8.28 -12.50 -17.85
C ILE A 116 7.15 -12.50 -16.80
N ASN A 117 6.01 -11.91 -17.17
CA ASN A 117 4.80 -11.95 -16.35
C ASN A 117 4.45 -13.40 -15.98
N LEU A 118 4.10 -13.65 -14.71
CA LEU A 118 3.83 -15.02 -14.22
C LEU A 118 2.68 -15.71 -14.96
N VAL A 119 1.67 -14.96 -15.40
CA VAL A 119 0.54 -15.50 -16.16
C VAL A 119 0.96 -15.86 -17.58
N ASP A 120 1.77 -15.03 -18.24
CA ASP A 120 2.34 -15.36 -19.55
C ASP A 120 3.31 -16.53 -19.46
N ASN A 121 4.11 -16.62 -18.39
CA ASN A 121 4.97 -17.75 -18.14
C ASN A 121 4.17 -19.04 -17.99
N ALA A 122 3.10 -19.03 -17.18
CA ALA A 122 2.22 -20.17 -17.03
C ALA A 122 1.57 -20.59 -18.36
N ARG A 123 1.13 -19.62 -19.18
CA ARG A 123 0.62 -19.88 -20.53
C ARG A 123 1.66 -20.59 -21.40
N ASN A 124 2.90 -20.11 -21.41
CA ASN A 124 3.98 -20.69 -22.21
C ASN A 124 4.30 -22.13 -21.75
N VAL A 125 4.37 -22.38 -20.45
CA VAL A 125 4.61 -23.71 -19.88
C VAL A 125 3.49 -24.69 -20.28
N LEU A 126 2.23 -24.28 -20.17
CA LEU A 126 1.10 -25.14 -20.52
C LEU A 126 1.01 -25.42 -22.03
N ASN A 127 1.36 -24.45 -22.87
CA ASN A 127 1.34 -24.62 -24.33
C ASN A 127 2.55 -25.43 -24.86
N GLY A 128 3.66 -25.47 -24.13
CA GLY A 128 4.85 -26.24 -24.48
C GLY A 128 4.90 -27.65 -23.87
N ALA A 129 3.88 -28.06 -23.12
CA ALA A 129 3.81 -29.35 -22.43
C ALA A 129 3.17 -30.49 -23.25
N PHE A 130 3.21 -30.40 -24.59
CA PHE A 130 2.84 -31.47 -25.54
C PHE A 130 3.90 -31.64 -26.62
#